data_AF-A0A849ZQG7-F1
#
_entry.id   AF-A0A849ZQG7-F1
#
_cell.length_a   1.000
_cell.length_b   1.000
_cell.length_c   1.000
_cell.angle_alpha   90.00
_cell.angle_beta   90.00
_cell.angle_gamma   90.00
#
_symmetry.space_group_name_H-M   'P 1'
#
loop_
_entity.id
_entity.type
_entity.pdbx_description
1 polymer ?
#
loop_
_entity_poly.entity_id
_entity_poly.type
_entity_poly.pdbx_seq_one_letter_code
_entity_poly.pdbx_strand_id
1 'polypeptide(L)'
;MATRQCPGCQEWVPQEAKACPECGALLGAELPRESAKSPPVRSSLWFGLLVCLPLLLLGGASFPVTMGLLFAGGGLLMLAAPFVAWHARHRGHHEQHGH
;
A
#
# COMPACT_ATOMS: atom_id res chain seq x y z
N MET A 1 -40.54 -32.74 -6.25
CA MET A 1 -41.08 -31.51 -5.63
C MET A 1 -39.90 -30.59 -5.41
N ALA A 2 -39.89 -29.40 -5.99
CA ALA A 2 -38.75 -28.48 -5.87
C ALA A 2 -38.87 -27.66 -4.58
N THR A 3 -37.81 -27.61 -3.79
CA THR A 3 -37.71 -26.84 -2.54
C THR A 3 -36.58 -25.82 -2.66
N ARG A 4 -36.65 -24.76 -1.87
CA ARG A 4 -35.60 -23.73 -1.76
C ARG A 4 -35.40 -23.36 -0.30
N GLN A 5 -34.21 -22.90 0.07
CA GLN A 5 -33.95 -22.38 1.40
C GLN A 5 -34.41 -20.93 1.54
N CYS A 6 -35.03 -20.61 2.67
CA CYS A 6 -35.35 -19.24 3.03
C CYS A 6 -34.06 -18.44 3.32
N PRO A 7 -33.83 -17.26 2.74
CA PRO A 7 -32.65 -16.44 3.04
C PRO A 7 -32.69 -15.82 4.45
N GLY A 8 -33.86 -15.77 5.10
CA GLY A 8 -34.02 -15.21 6.44
C GLY A 8 -33.68 -16.19 7.56
N CYS A 9 -34.30 -17.38 7.54
CA CYS A 9 -34.13 -18.40 8.59
C CYS A 9 -33.46 -19.69 8.13
N GLN A 10 -33.10 -19.83 6.85
CA GLN A 10 -32.47 -21.02 6.25
C GLN A 10 -33.32 -22.29 6.25
N GLU A 11 -34.60 -22.20 6.64
CA GLU A 11 -35.53 -23.32 6.59
C GLU A 11 -35.88 -23.73 5.15
N TRP A 12 -36.15 -25.02 4.94
CA TRP A 12 -36.57 -25.54 3.64
C TRP A 12 -38.05 -25.26 3.39
N VAL A 13 -38.33 -24.53 2.33
CA VAL A 13 -39.68 -24.09 1.95
C VAL A 13 -39.99 -24.51 0.52
N PRO A 14 -41.25 -24.85 0.21
CA PRO A 14 -41.64 -25.20 -1.15
C PRO A 14 -41.42 -24.01 -2.08
N GLN A 15 -40.97 -24.28 -3.31
CA GLN A 15 -40.59 -23.22 -4.26
C GLN A 15 -41.77 -22.27 -4.58
N GLU A 16 -42.99 -22.77 -4.47
CA GLU A 16 -44.26 -22.07 -4.73
C GLU A 16 -44.67 -21.10 -3.60
N ALA A 17 -44.09 -21.24 -2.39
CA ALA A 17 -44.44 -20.40 -1.26
C ALA A 17 -44.02 -18.95 -1.50
N LYS A 18 -44.97 -18.01 -1.36
CA LYS A 18 -44.74 -16.57 -1.46
C LYS A 18 -44.08 -15.99 -0.21
N ALA A 19 -44.23 -16.65 0.94
CA ALA A 19 -43.68 -16.24 2.21
C ALA A 19 -43.20 -17.46 3.01
N CYS A 20 -42.20 -17.28 3.86
CA CYS A 20 -41.72 -18.31 4.76
C CYS A 20 -42.69 -18.45 5.97
N PRO A 21 -43.15 -19.67 6.31
CA PRO A 21 -44.05 -19.89 7.44
C PRO A 21 -43.36 -19.69 8.80
N GLU A 22 -42.04 -19.91 8.87
CA GLU A 22 -41.28 -19.80 10.13
C GLU A 22 -40.94 -18.34 10.47
N CYS A 23 -40.48 -17.56 9.49
CA CYS A 23 -39.98 -16.19 9.74
C CYS A 23 -40.81 -15.08 9.08
N GLY A 24 -41.78 -15.42 8.23
CA GLY A 24 -42.60 -14.44 7.50
C GLY A 24 -41.92 -13.74 6.32
N ALA A 25 -40.66 -14.07 5.99
CA ALA A 25 -39.94 -13.43 4.89
C ALA A 25 -40.60 -13.70 3.52
N LEU A 26 -40.78 -12.67 2.71
CA LEU A 26 -41.36 -12.79 1.36
C LEU A 26 -40.34 -13.41 0.38
N LEU A 27 -40.70 -14.55 -0.20
CA LEU A 27 -39.82 -15.35 -1.07
C LEU A 27 -40.13 -15.18 -2.57
N GLY A 28 -41.13 -14.39 -2.94
CA GLY A 28 -41.65 -14.31 -4.31
C GLY A 28 -41.75 -12.91 -4.88
N ALA A 29 -41.25 -11.89 -4.19
CA ALA A 29 -41.13 -10.58 -4.78
C ALA A 29 -39.90 -10.61 -5.69
N GLU A 30 -40.12 -10.88 -6.99
CA GLU A 30 -39.41 -10.10 -7.99
C GLU A 30 -39.70 -8.64 -7.65
N LEU A 31 -38.92 -8.07 -6.73
CA LEU A 31 -38.83 -6.64 -6.61
C LEU A 31 -38.57 -6.17 -8.04
N PRO A 32 -39.39 -5.25 -8.59
CA PRO A 32 -39.10 -4.67 -9.88
C PRO A 32 -37.62 -4.31 -9.80
N ARG A 33 -36.85 -4.82 -10.75
CA ARG A 33 -35.49 -4.35 -11.00
C ARG A 33 -35.65 -2.89 -11.40
N GLU A 34 -35.97 -2.03 -10.44
CA GLU A 34 -35.64 -0.63 -10.49
C GLU A 34 -34.13 -0.63 -10.49
N SER A 35 -33.61 -0.78 -11.71
CA SER A 35 -32.72 0.22 -12.24
C SER A 35 -31.68 0.58 -11.21
N ALA A 36 -30.82 -0.39 -10.91
CA ALA A 36 -29.45 -0.12 -10.51
C ALA A 36 -28.82 0.66 -11.66
N LYS A 37 -29.18 1.94 -11.74
CA LYS A 37 -28.50 2.97 -12.51
C LYS A 37 -27.15 3.06 -11.84
N SER A 38 -26.22 2.25 -12.34
CA SER A 38 -24.84 2.32 -11.90
C SER A 38 -24.41 3.79 -12.10
N PRO A 39 -23.91 4.45 -11.05
CA PRO A 39 -23.35 5.77 -11.24
C PRO A 39 -22.20 5.66 -12.25
N PRO A 40 -22.02 6.65 -13.14
CA PRO A 40 -20.96 6.60 -14.13
C PRO A 40 -19.61 6.47 -13.41
N VAL A 41 -18.93 5.34 -13.62
CA VAL A 41 -17.61 4.99 -13.07
C VAL A 41 -16.49 5.84 -13.70
N ARG A 42 -16.79 7.08 -14.10
CA ARG A 42 -15.88 7.96 -14.84
C ARG A 42 -14.95 8.77 -13.94
N SER A 43 -15.15 8.74 -12.62
CA SER A 43 -14.42 9.59 -11.67
C SER A 43 -13.21 8.91 -10.99
N SER A 44 -13.06 7.58 -11.07
CA SER A 44 -12.02 6.87 -10.30
C SER A 44 -10.60 7.05 -10.84
N LEU A 45 -10.44 7.32 -12.14
CA LEU A 45 -9.11 7.55 -12.75
C LEU A 45 -8.51 8.91 -12.38
N TRP A 46 -9.35 9.91 -12.12
CA TRP A 46 -8.88 11.25 -11.73
C TRP A 46 -8.33 11.28 -10.32
N PHE A 47 -8.96 10.61 -9.36
CA PHE A 47 -8.45 10.52 -7.99
C PHE A 47 -7.09 9.78 -7.93
N GLY A 48 -6.93 8.71 -8.71
CA GLY A 48 -5.66 8.01 -8.80
C GLY A 48 -4.53 8.90 -9.33
N LEU A 49 -4.80 9.66 -10.41
CA LEU A 49 -3.81 10.57 -10.98
C LEU A 49 -3.47 11.74 -10.05
N LEU A 50 -4.48 12.32 -9.38
CA LEU A 50 -4.33 13.50 -8.53
C LEU A 50 -3.58 13.20 -7.23
N VAL A 51 -3.63 11.95 -6.74
CA VAL A 51 -2.89 11.50 -5.55
C VAL A 51 -1.51 10.93 -5.92
N CYS A 52 -1.41 10.10 -6.96
CA CYS A 52 -0.12 9.49 -7.33
C CYS A 52 0.86 10.47 -7.97
N LEU A 53 0.40 11.40 -8.81
CA LEU A 53 1.29 12.33 -9.53
C LEU A 53 2.12 13.23 -8.59
N PRO A 54 1.55 13.88 -7.56
CA PRO A 54 2.36 14.64 -6.60
C PRO A 54 3.26 13.74 -5.75
N LEU A 55 2.85 12.51 -5.40
CA LEU A 55 3.73 11.57 -4.70
C LEU A 55 4.93 11.16 -5.56
N LEU A 56 4.74 10.99 -6.88
CA LEU A 56 5.80 10.64 -7.82
C LEU A 56 6.75 11.83 -8.05
N LEU A 57 6.22 13.06 -8.11
CA LEU A 57 6.99 14.29 -8.23
C LEU A 57 7.78 14.62 -6.96
N LEU A 58 7.16 14.51 -5.78
CA LEU A 58 7.78 14.80 -4.49
C LEU A 58 8.72 13.66 -4.04
N GLY A 59 8.32 12.41 -4.28
CA GLY A 59 9.13 11.24 -3.96
C GLY A 59 10.30 11.05 -4.93
N GLY A 60 10.12 11.33 -6.22
CA GLY A 60 11.16 11.18 -7.24
C GLY A 60 12.36 12.11 -7.05
N ALA A 61 12.17 13.28 -6.46
CA ALA A 61 13.28 14.20 -6.15
C ALA A 61 14.07 13.80 -4.89
N SER A 62 13.49 12.99 -4.00
CA SER A 62 14.11 12.64 -2.72
C SER A 62 15.20 11.57 -2.86
N PHE A 63 15.03 10.65 -3.81
CA PHE A 63 15.98 9.55 -4.07
C PHE A 63 17.36 10.01 -4.58
N PRO A 64 17.48 10.87 -5.62
CA PRO A 64 18.79 11.29 -6.10
C PRO A 64 19.52 12.18 -5.08
N VAL A 65 18.79 12.93 -4.24
CA VAL A 65 19.38 13.77 -3.19
C VAL A 65 19.95 12.93 -2.05
N THR A 66 19.21 11.93 -1.56
CA THR A 66 19.71 11.02 -0.52
C THR A 66 20.85 10.15 -1.03
N MET A 67 20.75 9.61 -2.25
CA MET A 67 21.86 8.87 -2.87
C MET A 67 23.07 9.77 -3.12
N GLY A 68 22.89 11.01 -3.58
CA GLY A 68 23.97 11.98 -3.76
C GLY A 68 24.67 12.33 -2.45
N LEU A 69 23.94 12.54 -1.37
CA LEU A 69 24.49 12.77 -0.02
C LEU A 69 25.23 11.55 0.54
N LEU A 70 24.70 10.34 0.32
CA LEU A 70 25.35 9.09 0.71
C LEU A 70 26.65 8.86 -0.06
N PHE A 71 26.67 9.13 -1.37
CA PHE A 71 27.88 8.99 -2.19
C PHE A 71 28.90 10.10 -1.93
N ALA A 72 28.47 11.36 -1.80
CA ALA A 72 29.37 12.47 -1.51
C ALA A 72 29.92 12.39 -0.07
N GLY A 73 29.08 12.10 0.92
CA GLY A 73 29.47 11.95 2.32
C GLY A 73 30.24 10.65 2.59
N GLY A 74 29.75 9.53 2.04
CA GLY A 74 30.39 8.21 2.21
C GLY A 74 31.70 8.07 1.43
N GLY A 75 31.80 8.66 0.24
CA GLY A 75 33.03 8.70 -0.55
C GLY A 75 34.14 9.49 0.14
N LEU A 76 33.80 10.60 0.81
CA LEU A 76 34.76 11.40 1.57
C LEU A 76 35.29 10.64 2.80
N LEU A 77 34.43 9.87 3.48
CA LEU A 77 34.83 9.03 4.61
C LEU A 77 35.78 7.90 4.20
N MET A 78 35.55 7.28 3.03
CA MET A 78 36.42 6.22 2.49
C MET A 78 37.83 6.73 2.15
N LEU A 79 37.97 7.99 1.73
CA LEU A 79 39.27 8.59 1.45
C LEU A 79 39.98 9.13 2.71
N ALA A 80 39.22 9.60 3.70
CA ALA A 80 39.78 10.13 4.94
C ALA A 80 40.34 9.04 5.87
N ALA A 81 39.74 7.85 5.90
CA ALA A 81 40.16 6.75 6.76
C ALA A 81 41.63 6.30 6.57
N PRO A 82 42.12 6.03 5.34
CA PRO A 82 43.52 5.67 5.13
C PRO A 82 44.49 6.83 5.44
N PHE A 83 44.08 8.07 5.19
CA PHE A 83 44.90 9.25 5.48
C PHE A 83 45.10 9.45 6.99
N VAL A 84 44.02 9.33 7.79
CA VAL A 84 44.08 9.41 9.25
C VAL A 84 44.88 8.25 9.84
N ALA A 85 44.71 7.02 9.32
CA ALA A 85 45.48 5.86 9.76
C ALA A 85 46.99 6.01 9.47
N TRP A 86 47.36 6.55 8.31
CA TRP A 86 48.74 6.84 7.96
C TRP A 86 49.34 7.92 8.87
N HIS A 87 48.60 8.99 9.14
CA HIS A 87 49.07 10.10 9.98
C HIS A 87 49.24 9.71 11.46
N ALA A 88 48.37 8.84 11.97
CA ALA A 88 48.48 8.29 13.32
C ALA A 88 49.75 7.42 13.46
N ARG A 89 50.08 6.64 12.42
CA ARG A 89 51.30 5.82 12.39
C ARG A 89 52.58 6.65 12.36
N HIS A 90 52.60 7.76 11.63
CA HIS A 90 53.80 8.60 11.51
C HIS A 90 54.13 9.41 12.78
N ARG A 91 53.13 9.82 13.57
CA ARG A 91 53.40 10.53 14.83
C ARG A 91 54.14 9.67 15.87
N GLY A 92 53.87 8.37 15.92
CA GLY A 92 54.50 7.47 16.89
C GLY A 92 56.00 7.23 16.66
N HIS A 93 56.51 7.43 15.43
CA HIS A 93 57.93 7.21 15.13
C HIS A 93 58.85 8.38 15.54
N HIS A 94 58.31 9.57 15.79
CA HIS A 94 59.12 10.72 16.20
C HIS A 94 59.49 10.71 17.69
N GLU A 95 58.77 9.98 18.53
CA GLU A 95 59.05 9.90 19.98
C GLU A 95 60.21 8.95 20.32
N GLN A 96 60.62 8.04 19.43
CA GLN A 96 61.65 7.04 19.73
C GLN A 96 63.10 7.45 19.43
N HIS A 97 63.34 8.60 18.78
CA HIS A 97 64.68 9.06 18.41
C HIS A 97 65.20 10.26 19.23
N GLY A 98 64.50 10.62 20.31
CA GLY A 98 64.81 11.77 21.16
C GLY A 98 65.40 11.45 22.54
N HIS A 99 66.11 10.33 22.69
CA HIS A 99 66.81 9.96 23.93
C HIS A 99 68.27 9.62 23.68
#